data_AF-A0A7W1YRM6-F1
#
_entry.id   AF-A0A7W1YRM6-F1
#
_cell.length_a   1.000
_cell.length_b   1.000
_cell.length_c   1.000
_cell.angle_alpha   90.00
_cell.angle_beta   90.00
_cell.angle_gamma   90.00
#
_symmetry.space_group_name_H-M   'P 1'
#
loop_
_entity.id
_entity.type
_entity.pdbx_description
1 polymer ?
#
loop_
_entity_poly.entity_id
_entity_poly.type
_entity_poly.pdbx_seq_one_letter_code
_entity_poly.pdbx_strand_id
1 'polypeptide(L)'
;MDAIILFSHGSVLCGAGQNLFELAMRMRERGDAPIIEVGFLNYSEPDFDTAVARCIAQGADHITIAPYFLVAGKFVTVDLPKRIEAARHHHPSVQFVVAEAMRFHPRLADALLSVAAHSREPGSWRDTDAQAAQFCRDIPQCPRYGTDACPATRARHEVAA
;
A
#
# COMPACT_ATOMS: atom_id res chain seq x y z
N MET A 1 4.57 -23.21 -1.77
CA MET A 1 3.30 -22.49 -1.95
C MET A 1 3.57 -21.05 -2.32
N ASP A 2 2.90 -20.55 -3.36
CA ASP A 2 3.10 -19.20 -3.89
C ASP A 2 2.33 -18.13 -3.12
N ALA A 3 2.95 -16.97 -2.93
CA ALA A 3 2.34 -15.76 -2.39
C ALA A 3 2.67 -14.52 -3.25
N ILE A 4 1.75 -13.56 -3.27
CA ILE A 4 1.95 -12.24 -3.88
C ILE A 4 1.85 -11.17 -2.79
N ILE A 5 2.88 -10.31 -2.69
CA ILE A 5 2.82 -9.08 -1.88
C ILE A 5 2.60 -7.91 -2.83
N LEU A 6 1.43 -7.25 -2.72
CA LEU A 6 1.22 -5.96 -3.35
C LEU A 6 1.98 -4.90 -2.57
N PHE A 7 3.00 -4.31 -3.20
CA PHE A 7 3.95 -3.44 -2.53
C PHE A 7 3.82 -1.98 -2.96
N SER A 8 3.67 -1.06 -2.01
CA SER A 8 3.63 0.38 -2.30
C SER A 8 4.54 1.17 -1.36
N HIS A 9 4.79 2.43 -1.68
CA HIS A 9 5.60 3.30 -0.85
C HIS A 9 4.95 3.56 0.52
N GLY A 10 3.62 3.63 0.54
CA GLY A 10 2.85 4.14 1.68
C GLY A 10 2.85 5.66 1.76
N SER A 11 2.00 6.20 2.63
CA SER A 11 1.72 7.63 2.75
C SER A 11 1.49 8.03 4.19
N VAL A 12 1.79 9.29 4.50
CA VAL A 12 1.41 9.94 5.75
C VAL A 12 -0.07 10.32 5.78
N LEU A 13 -0.72 10.38 4.60
CA LEU A 13 -2.16 10.62 4.50
C LEU A 13 -2.91 9.33 4.87
N CYS A 14 -3.73 9.42 5.93
CA CYS A 14 -4.59 8.32 6.35
C CYS A 14 -5.53 7.92 5.20
N GLY A 15 -5.75 6.61 5.02
CA GLY A 15 -6.61 6.08 3.97
C GLY A 15 -5.97 5.96 2.58
N ALA A 16 -4.81 6.58 2.33
CA ALA A 16 -4.15 6.49 1.02
C ALA A 16 -3.76 5.05 0.61
N GLY A 17 -3.55 4.16 1.59
CA GLY A 17 -3.29 2.74 1.36
C GLY A 17 -4.54 1.91 1.04
N GLN A 18 -5.76 2.46 1.22
CA GLN A 18 -7.01 1.72 1.12
C GLN A 18 -7.23 1.11 -0.27
N ASN A 19 -6.90 1.85 -1.33
CA ASN A 19 -7.00 1.36 -2.71
C ASN A 19 -6.19 0.08 -2.93
N LEU A 20 -5.03 -0.05 -2.27
CA LEU A 20 -4.18 -1.25 -2.39
C LEU A 20 -4.78 -2.45 -1.67
N PHE A 21 -5.42 -2.22 -0.51
CA PHE A 21 -6.18 -3.25 0.19
C PHE A 21 -7.38 -3.72 -0.62
N GLU A 22 -8.11 -2.80 -1.26
CA GLU A 22 -9.24 -3.14 -2.12
C GLU A 22 -8.82 -3.98 -3.33
N LEU A 23 -7.68 -3.66 -3.96
CA LEU A 23 -7.09 -4.48 -5.01
C LEU A 23 -6.72 -5.88 -4.50
N ALA A 24 -6.08 -5.97 -3.34
CA ALA A 24 -5.73 -7.26 -2.73
C ALA A 24 -6.98 -8.09 -2.41
N MET A 25 -8.02 -7.49 -1.82
CA MET A 25 -9.30 -8.15 -1.56
C MET A 25 -9.93 -8.67 -2.85
N ARG A 26 -10.00 -7.84 -3.89
CA ARG A 26 -10.56 -8.22 -5.18
C ARG A 26 -9.80 -9.39 -5.82
N MET A 27 -8.47 -9.43 -5.70
CA MET A 27 -7.66 -10.54 -6.20
C MET A 27 -7.88 -11.83 -5.39
N ARG A 28 -8.02 -11.72 -4.06
CA ARG A 28 -8.33 -12.86 -3.18
C ARG A 28 -9.69 -13.47 -3.50
N GLU A 29 -10.73 -12.64 -3.67
CA GLU A 29 -12.07 -13.09 -4.05
C GLU A 29 -12.12 -13.81 -5.40
N ARG A 30 -11.22 -13.43 -6.33
CA ARG A 30 -11.09 -14.09 -7.63
C ARG A 30 -10.26 -15.37 -7.57
N GLY A 31 -9.56 -15.63 -6.46
CA GLY A 31 -8.62 -16.73 -6.35
C GLY A 31 -7.38 -16.54 -7.25
N ASP A 32 -6.97 -15.29 -7.49
CA ASP A 32 -5.85 -14.99 -8.42
C ASP A 32 -4.49 -15.53 -7.92
N ALA A 33 -4.34 -15.80 -6.62
CA ALA A 33 -3.18 -16.48 -6.03
C ALA A 33 -3.56 -17.14 -4.69
N PRO A 34 -2.80 -18.15 -4.21
CA PRO A 34 -3.07 -18.83 -2.95
C PRO A 34 -2.97 -17.92 -1.72
N ILE A 35 -1.96 -17.06 -1.69
CA ILE A 35 -1.75 -16.05 -0.63
C ILE A 35 -1.55 -14.70 -1.29
N ILE A 36 -2.26 -13.70 -0.80
CA ILE A 36 -2.11 -12.31 -1.23
C ILE A 36 -2.00 -11.47 0.02
N GLU A 37 -0.95 -10.67 0.13
CA GLU A 37 -0.73 -9.72 1.21
C GLU A 37 -0.46 -8.32 0.65
N VAL A 38 -0.60 -7.31 1.49
CA VAL A 38 -0.21 -5.94 1.20
C VAL A 38 0.99 -5.61 2.07
N GLY A 39 1.95 -4.86 1.54
CA GLY A 39 3.09 -4.37 2.31
C GLY A 39 3.52 -2.97 1.87
N PHE A 40 3.94 -2.15 2.82
CA PHE A 40 4.39 -0.78 2.54
C PHE A 40 5.87 -0.57 2.86
N LEU A 41 6.53 0.32 2.10
CA LEU A 41 7.91 0.71 2.38
C LEU A 41 8.00 1.58 3.64
N ASN A 42 7.11 2.56 3.78
CA ASN A 42 7.11 3.57 4.83
C ASN A 42 5.69 4.02 5.20
N TYR A 43 5.52 4.59 6.41
CA TYR A 43 4.35 5.35 6.89
C TYR A 43 3.00 4.62 7.00
N SER A 44 2.81 3.53 6.27
CA SER A 44 1.58 2.76 6.21
C SER A 44 1.85 1.35 6.73
N GLU A 45 0.80 0.73 7.26
CA GLU A 45 0.85 -0.61 7.86
C GLU A 45 -0.08 -1.53 7.07
N PRO A 46 0.24 -2.82 6.91
CA PRO A 46 1.46 -3.46 7.44
C PRO A 46 2.72 -3.08 6.66
N ASP A 47 3.85 -2.94 7.35
CA ASP A 47 5.14 -2.79 6.69
C ASP A 47 5.55 -4.04 5.88
N PHE A 48 6.59 -3.90 5.06
CA PHE A 48 7.08 -4.98 4.19
C PHE A 48 7.44 -6.25 4.97
N ASP A 49 8.13 -6.11 6.10
CA ASP A 49 8.62 -7.25 6.88
C ASP A 49 7.45 -8.00 7.53
N THR A 50 6.44 -7.27 8.01
CA THR A 50 5.18 -7.83 8.51
C THR A 50 4.42 -8.57 7.41
N ALA A 51 4.36 -8.02 6.20
CA ALA A 51 3.71 -8.68 5.06
C ALA A 51 4.41 -10.00 4.70
N VAL A 52 5.74 -10.01 4.68
CA VAL A 52 6.56 -11.22 4.47
C VAL A 52 6.27 -12.26 5.55
N ALA A 53 6.30 -11.86 6.83
CA ALA A 53 6.02 -12.77 7.95
C ALA A 53 4.61 -13.39 7.85
N ARG A 54 3.61 -12.61 7.43
CA ARG A 54 2.24 -13.11 7.20
C ARG A 54 2.16 -14.12 6.06
N CYS A 55 2.87 -13.91 4.96
CA CYS A 55 2.95 -14.89 3.89
C CYS A 55 3.56 -16.21 4.38
N ILE A 56 4.68 -16.13 5.10
CA ILE A 56 5.39 -17.31 5.62
C ILE A 56 4.55 -18.07 6.64
N ALA A 57 3.85 -17.37 7.53
CA ALA A 57 2.94 -17.97 8.51
C ALA A 57 1.78 -18.74 7.85
N GLN A 58 1.41 -18.37 6.62
CA GLN A 58 0.42 -19.07 5.80
C GLN A 58 1.03 -20.22 4.97
N GLY A 59 2.35 -20.46 5.08
CA GLY A 59 3.04 -21.56 4.41
C GLY A 59 3.74 -21.18 3.10
N ALA A 60 3.89 -19.88 2.80
CA ALA A 60 4.59 -19.45 1.59
C ALA A 60 6.10 -19.80 1.65
N ASP A 61 6.59 -20.43 0.58
CA ASP A 61 8.01 -20.67 0.32
C ASP A 61 8.51 -19.92 -0.93
N HIS A 62 7.59 -19.31 -1.69
CA HIS A 62 7.87 -18.49 -2.86
C HIS A 62 7.01 -17.22 -2.82
N ILE A 63 7.66 -16.06 -2.72
CA ILE A 63 7.01 -14.76 -2.57
C ILE A 63 7.36 -13.87 -3.77
N THR A 64 6.33 -13.51 -4.55
CA THR A 64 6.42 -12.50 -5.60
C THR A 64 6.05 -11.13 -5.03
N ILE A 65 6.98 -10.19 -5.07
CA ILE A 65 6.71 -8.79 -4.76
C ILE A 65 6.22 -8.10 -6.03
N ALA A 66 4.99 -7.61 -6.01
CA ALA A 66 4.36 -6.89 -7.11
C ALA A 66 4.32 -5.38 -6.80
N PRO A 67 5.17 -4.55 -7.42
CA PRO A 67 5.22 -3.12 -7.12
C PRO A 67 3.97 -2.40 -7.68
N TYR A 68 3.19 -1.79 -6.81
CA TYR A 68 2.10 -0.87 -7.16
C TYR A 68 2.66 0.53 -7.48
N PHE A 69 3.43 0.59 -8.58
CA PHE A 69 4.09 1.78 -9.10
C PHE A 69 3.95 1.82 -10.62
N LEU A 70 3.66 2.99 -11.19
CA LEU A 70 3.62 3.18 -12.64
C LEU A 70 5.02 3.19 -13.27
N VAL A 71 6.03 3.67 -12.53
CA VAL A 71 7.41 3.78 -13.02
C VAL A 71 8.38 3.19 -12.00
N ALA A 72 9.49 2.63 -12.51
CA ALA A 72 10.58 2.11 -11.69
C ALA A 72 11.50 3.26 -11.22
N GLY A 73 10.99 4.11 -10.32
CA GLY A 73 11.78 5.14 -9.65
C GLY A 73 12.64 4.60 -8.51
N LYS A 74 13.30 5.50 -7.77
CA LYS A 74 14.20 5.17 -6.64
C LYS A 74 13.63 4.10 -5.70
N PHE A 75 12.35 4.16 -5.36
CA PHE A 75 11.74 3.21 -4.42
C PHE A 75 11.73 1.77 -4.95
N VAL A 76 11.55 1.59 -6.26
CA VAL A 76 11.55 0.27 -6.91
C VAL A 76 12.98 -0.18 -7.22
N THR A 77 13.87 0.74 -7.62
CA THR A 77 15.22 0.39 -8.11
C THR A 77 16.30 0.35 -7.03
N VAL A 78 16.07 0.98 -5.88
CA VAL A 78 17.07 1.09 -4.80
C VAL A 78 16.51 0.59 -3.48
N ASP A 79 15.36 1.09 -3.04
CA ASP A 79 14.88 0.85 -1.67
C ASP A 79 14.24 -0.53 -1.52
N LEU A 80 13.41 -0.96 -2.47
CA LEU A 80 12.81 -2.30 -2.46
C LEU A 80 13.85 -3.43 -2.54
N PRO A 81 14.87 -3.39 -3.43
CA PRO A 81 15.92 -4.42 -3.45
C PRO A 81 16.65 -4.57 -2.11
N LYS A 82 16.91 -3.47 -1.39
CA LYS A 82 17.51 -3.53 -0.04
C LYS A 82 16.61 -4.24 0.96
N ARG A 83 15.30 -3.99 0.91
CA ARG A 83 14.32 -4.66 1.78
C ARG A 83 14.23 -6.15 1.47
N ILE A 84 14.23 -6.52 0.19
CA ILE A 84 14.22 -7.93 -0.22
C ILE A 84 15.50 -8.64 0.23
N GLU A 85 16.67 -8.00 0.09
CA GLU A 85 17.92 -8.60 0.52
C GLU A 85 17.96 -8.82 2.03
N ALA A 86 17.44 -7.87 2.81
CA ALA A 86 17.25 -8.06 4.24
C ALA A 86 16.29 -9.23 4.54
N ALA A 87 15.14 -9.32 3.85
CA ALA A 87 14.20 -10.43 4.05
C ALA A 87 14.79 -11.80 3.67
N ARG A 88 15.58 -11.87 2.60
CA ARG A 88 16.33 -13.09 2.20
C ARG A 88 17.29 -13.55 3.28
N HIS A 89 17.99 -12.61 3.93
CA HIS A 89 18.90 -12.94 5.01
C HIS A 89 18.16 -13.55 6.22
N HIS A 90 16.99 -13.03 6.56
CA HIS A 90 16.17 -13.53 7.67
C HIS A 90 15.40 -14.83 7.33
N HIS A 91 15.09 -15.06 6.06
CA HIS A 91 14.29 -16.18 5.57
C HIS A 91 14.96 -16.91 4.40
N PRO A 92 16.11 -17.59 4.62
CA PRO A 92 16.92 -18.18 3.55
C PRO A 92 16.24 -19.35 2.83
N SER A 93 15.22 -19.96 3.43
CA SER A 93 14.42 -21.04 2.81
C SER A 93 13.29 -20.53 1.91
N VAL A 94 13.07 -19.22 1.84
CA VAL A 94 11.99 -18.60 1.06
C VAL A 94 12.59 -17.96 -0.18
N GLN A 95 12.05 -18.30 -1.35
CA GLN A 95 12.43 -17.68 -2.60
C GLN A 95 11.69 -16.35 -2.77
N PHE A 96 12.43 -15.26 -2.98
CA PHE A 96 11.86 -13.94 -3.26
C PHE A 96 12.14 -13.53 -4.69
N VAL A 97 11.08 -13.17 -5.43
CA VAL A 97 11.16 -12.63 -6.79
C VAL A 97 10.41 -11.30 -6.89
N VAL A 98 10.83 -10.43 -7.79
CA VAL A 98 10.23 -9.10 -8.01
C VAL A 98 9.63 -9.03 -9.40
N ALA A 99 8.37 -8.60 -9.48
CA ALA A 99 7.73 -8.27 -10.74
C ALA A 99 8.17 -6.88 -11.22
N GLU A 100 8.05 -6.63 -12.53
CA GLU A 100 8.26 -5.29 -13.07
C GLU A 100 7.20 -4.32 -12.53
N ALA A 101 7.57 -3.05 -12.37
CA ALA A 101 6.59 -1.98 -12.18
C ALA A 101 5.61 -1.95 -13.39
N MET A 102 4.42 -1.39 -13.21
CA MET A 102 3.36 -1.48 -14.23
C MET A 102 3.76 -0.92 -15.60
N ARG A 103 4.62 0.11 -15.63
CA ARG A 103 5.14 0.75 -16.86
C ARG A 103 4.02 0.97 -17.88
N PHE A 104 4.29 0.71 -19.16
CA PHE A 104 3.27 0.59 -20.16
C PHE A 104 2.57 -0.77 -20.01
N HIS A 105 1.26 -0.72 -19.76
CA HIS A 105 0.41 -1.90 -19.77
C HIS A 105 -0.90 -1.55 -20.48
N PRO A 106 -1.34 -2.31 -21.50
CA PRO A 106 -2.48 -1.92 -22.35
C PRO A 106 -3.77 -1.68 -21.54
N ARG A 107 -4.02 -2.49 -20.50
CA ARG A 107 -5.18 -2.32 -19.62
C ARG A 107 -5.17 -1.03 -18.77
N LEU A 108 -4.04 -0.34 -18.65
CA LEU A 108 -4.00 0.96 -17.96
C LEU A 108 -4.71 2.04 -18.77
N ALA A 109 -4.70 1.96 -20.11
CA ALA A 109 -5.42 2.92 -20.94
C ALA A 109 -6.94 2.87 -20.65
N ASP A 110 -7.49 1.66 -20.55
CA ASP A 110 -8.90 1.45 -20.23
C ASP A 110 -9.25 1.95 -18.82
N ALA A 111 -8.39 1.65 -17.84
CA ALA A 111 -8.56 2.13 -16.47
C ALA A 111 -8.52 3.66 -16.38
N LEU A 112 -7.56 4.30 -17.06
CA LEU A 112 -7.44 5.75 -17.12
C LEU A 112 -8.64 6.39 -17.82
N LEU A 113 -9.14 5.79 -18.91
CA LEU A 113 -10.32 6.28 -19.60
C LEU A 113 -11.58 6.17 -18.71
N SER A 114 -11.72 5.05 -17.98
CA SER A 114 -12.80 4.87 -17.02
C SER A 114 -12.74 5.93 -15.91
N VAL A 115 -11.56 6.28 -15.40
CA VAL A 115 -11.40 7.34 -14.39
C VAL A 115 -11.72 8.71 -15.01
N ALA A 116 -11.22 9.01 -16.20
CA ALA A 116 -11.43 10.28 -16.90
C ALA A 116 -12.92 10.55 -17.21
N ALA A 117 -13.69 9.51 -17.49
CA ALA A 117 -15.14 9.60 -17.70
C ALA A 117 -15.91 10.09 -16.45
N HIS A 118 -15.31 9.99 -15.26
CA HIS A 118 -15.87 10.47 -13.99
C HIS A 118 -15.16 11.74 -13.50
N SER A 119 -14.63 12.55 -14.42
CA SER A 119 -13.96 13.80 -14.09
C SER A 119 -14.90 14.75 -13.34
N ARG A 120 -14.30 15.57 -12.47
CA ARG A 120 -14.99 16.54 -11.62
C ARG A 120 -14.25 17.86 -11.64
N GLU A 121 -14.93 18.94 -11.25
CA GLU A 121 -14.31 20.26 -11.13
C GLU A 121 -13.08 20.22 -10.19
N PRO A 122 -11.98 20.95 -10.48
CA PRO A 122 -10.72 20.88 -9.72
C PRO A 122 -10.82 21.09 -8.20
N GLY A 123 -11.88 21.75 -7.72
CA GLY A 123 -12.16 21.92 -6.29
C GLY A 123 -12.79 20.70 -5.61
N SER A 124 -13.32 19.75 -6.37
CA SER A 124 -14.14 18.62 -5.89
C SER A 124 -13.49 17.24 -6.03
N TRP A 125 -12.35 17.16 -6.73
CA TRP A 125 -11.65 15.89 -6.97
C TRP A 125 -10.61 15.54 -5.89
N ARG A 126 -10.17 16.52 -5.09
CA ARG A 126 -9.05 16.33 -4.16
C ARG A 126 -9.46 15.40 -3.03
N ASP A 127 -8.59 14.46 -2.69
CA ASP A 127 -8.67 13.74 -1.41
C ASP A 127 -8.66 14.79 -0.29
N THR A 128 -9.78 14.91 0.42
CA THR A 128 -9.92 15.88 1.50
C THR A 128 -9.41 15.28 2.81
N ASP A 129 -8.95 16.14 3.73
CA ASP A 129 -8.64 15.69 5.09
C ASP A 129 -9.87 15.05 5.77
N ALA A 130 -11.10 15.39 5.34
CA ALA A 130 -12.32 14.75 5.82
C ALA A 130 -12.42 13.27 5.39
N GLN A 131 -12.01 12.93 4.17
CA GLN A 131 -11.95 11.54 3.72
C GLN A 131 -10.79 10.79 4.40
N ALA A 132 -9.64 11.44 4.55
CA ALA A 132 -8.51 10.86 5.29
C ALA A 132 -8.84 10.62 6.78
N ALA A 133 -9.66 11.48 7.39
CA ALA A 133 -10.10 11.36 8.78
C ALA A 133 -10.82 10.03 9.06
N GLN A 134 -11.61 9.53 8.11
CA GLN A 134 -12.34 8.26 8.24
C GLN A 134 -11.41 7.06 8.46
N PHE A 135 -10.17 7.17 7.99
CA PHE A 135 -9.15 6.13 8.10
C PHE A 135 -8.05 6.48 9.10
N CYS A 136 -8.27 7.51 9.94
CA CYS A 136 -7.31 7.91 10.96
C CYS A 136 -7.20 6.85 12.05
N ARG A 137 -5.96 6.51 12.44
CA ARG A 137 -5.68 5.51 13.49
C ARG A 137 -5.20 6.12 14.81
N ASP A 138 -5.19 7.44 14.92
CA ASP A 138 -4.76 8.19 16.12
C ASP A 138 -3.42 7.71 16.70
N ILE A 139 -2.44 7.43 15.83
CA ILE A 139 -1.12 6.92 16.25
C ILE A 139 -0.16 8.07 16.60
N PRO A 140 0.48 8.06 17.80
CA PRO A 140 1.41 9.12 18.22
C PRO A 140 2.62 9.34 17.30
N GLN A 141 3.00 8.32 16.53
CA GLN A 141 4.15 8.36 15.63
C GLN A 141 3.84 9.03 14.28
N CYS A 142 2.57 9.36 14.01
CA CYS A 142 2.20 10.05 12.78
C CYS A 142 2.81 11.47 12.79
N PRO A 143 3.45 11.93 11.70
CA PRO A 143 4.05 13.26 11.63
C PRO A 143 3.01 14.40 11.71
N ARG A 144 1.73 14.10 11.52
CA ARG A 144 0.63 15.07 11.74
C ARG A 144 0.06 15.01 13.15
N TYR A 145 0.36 13.98 13.96
CA TYR A 145 -0.23 13.79 15.29
C TYR A 145 -0.02 15.02 16.17
N GLY A 146 -1.07 15.46 16.86
CA GLY A 146 -1.01 16.64 17.75
C GLY A 146 -0.99 18.00 17.04
N THR A 147 -0.94 18.05 15.70
CA THR A 147 -1.02 19.31 14.93
C THR A 147 -2.46 19.66 14.55
N ASP A 148 -2.72 20.89 14.13
CA ASP A 148 -4.03 21.33 13.62
C ASP A 148 -4.48 20.57 12.36
N ALA A 149 -3.54 19.96 11.63
CA ALA A 149 -3.80 19.12 10.48
C ALA A 149 -4.11 17.65 10.86
N CYS A 150 -4.17 17.30 12.15
CA CYS A 150 -4.52 15.97 12.64
C CYS A 150 -6.03 15.83 12.78
N PRO A 151 -6.67 14.89 12.05
CA PRO A 151 -8.10 14.63 12.24
C PRO A 151 -8.46 14.21 13.67
N ALA A 152 -7.62 13.41 14.32
CA ALA A 152 -7.87 12.96 15.70
C ALA A 152 -7.74 14.08 16.73
N THR A 153 -6.78 15.00 16.57
CA THR A 153 -6.67 16.20 17.43
C THR A 153 -7.88 17.12 17.26
N ARG A 154 -8.32 17.34 16.01
CA ARG A 154 -9.52 18.16 15.73
C ARG A 154 -10.78 17.56 16.35
N ALA A 155 -10.99 16.26 16.18
CA ALA A 155 -12.13 15.56 16.80
C ALA A 155 -12.13 15.68 18.33
N ARG A 156 -10.96 15.60 18.99
CA ARG A 156 -10.85 15.80 20.44
C ARG A 156 -11.22 17.22 20.89
N HIS A 157 -10.83 18.24 20.13
CA HIS A 157 -11.18 19.63 20.44
C HIS A 157 -12.67 19.92 20.23
N GLU A 158 -13.31 19.31 19.22
CA GLU A 158 -14.74 19.45 18.97
C GLU A 158 -15.62 18.80 20.05
N VAL A 159 -15.14 17.74 20.72
CA VAL A 159 -15.86 17.07 21.83
C VAL A 159 -15.67 17.80 23.16
N ALA A 160 -14.63 18.63 23.29
CA ALA A 160 -14.31 19.38 24.51
C ALA A 160 -14.96 20.78 24.57
N ALA A 161 -15.67 21.18 23.50
CA ALA A 161 -16.40 22.44 23.37
C ALA A 161 -17.91 22.24 23.53
#